data_AF-A0A2N8ZI47-F1
#
_entry.id   AF-A0A2N8ZI47-F1
#
_cell.length_a   1.000
_cell.length_b   1.000
_cell.length_c   1.000
_cell.angle_alpha   90.00
_cell.angle_beta   90.00
_cell.angle_gamma   90.00
#
_symmetry.space_group_name_H-M   'P 1'
#
loop_
_entity.id
_entity.type
_entity.pdbx_description
1 polymer ?
#
loop_
_entity_poly.entity_id
_entity_poly.type
_entity_poly.pdbx_seq_one_letter_code
_entity_poly.pdbx_strand_id
1 'polypeptide(L)'
;MAQQNSTLTLSKCQTATSVSPLEHESSPKHDVSLSEGERGFIQLIDSDSKQILAQREGLNDEASFEYLEKYVWNMSEQVAMQFVAQTDHVHPTKFFCALPKEALVKCYLNQLTDQEPVSIKPCWEGLAEQWEENDTTTEPWDAFDSDGRWIGTSEC
;
A
#
# COMPACT_ATOMS: atom_id res chain seq x y z
N MET A 1 -9.00 62.88 12.70
CA MET A 1 -9.20 64.09 11.88
C MET A 1 -7.90 64.41 11.15
N ALA A 2 -8.02 64.84 9.88
CA ALA A 2 -7.00 65.37 8.95
C ALA A 2 -5.86 64.41 8.54
N GLN A 3 -5.83 63.85 7.32
CA GLN A 3 -5.62 64.43 5.97
C GLN A 3 -4.16 64.69 5.59
N GLN A 4 -3.85 64.24 4.38
CA GLN A 4 -2.54 63.93 3.79
C GLN A 4 -1.73 65.15 3.34
N ASN A 5 -0.42 64.94 3.24
CA ASN A 5 0.51 65.80 2.53
C ASN A 5 1.28 65.01 1.45
N SER A 6 1.27 65.59 0.24
CA SER A 6 2.41 65.80 -0.66
C SER A 6 2.92 64.71 -1.63
N THR A 7 2.68 65.04 -2.90
CA THR A 7 3.33 64.79 -4.21
C THR A 7 4.84 64.48 -4.26
N LEU A 8 5.27 63.65 -5.23
CA LEU A 8 6.46 63.75 -6.14
C LEU A 8 6.61 62.38 -6.85
N THR A 9 6.98 62.16 -8.12
CA THR A 9 7.22 62.93 -9.36
C THR A 9 7.37 61.88 -10.48
N LEU A 10 6.97 62.23 -11.70
CA LEU A 10 7.14 61.44 -12.91
C LEU A 10 8.56 61.63 -13.49
N SER A 11 9.24 60.56 -13.92
CA SER A 11 10.34 60.63 -14.90
C SER A 11 10.40 59.36 -15.75
N LYS A 12 11.04 59.46 -16.92
CA LYS A 12 10.53 59.06 -18.23
C LYS A 12 11.41 58.00 -18.93
N CYS A 13 10.79 57.25 -19.85
CA CYS A 13 11.37 56.48 -20.98
C CYS A 13 12.12 55.17 -20.58
N GLN A 14 12.01 54.02 -21.28
CA GLN A 14 12.02 53.76 -22.72
C GLN A 14 11.29 52.44 -23.09
N THR A 15 11.19 52.23 -24.40
CA THR A 15 10.25 51.41 -25.18
C THR A 15 10.76 49.99 -25.53
N ALA A 16 9.81 49.04 -25.55
CA ALA A 16 9.69 47.80 -26.35
C ALA A 16 10.76 46.68 -26.31
N THR A 17 10.33 45.46 -25.95
CA THR A 17 10.17 44.31 -26.87
C THR A 17 9.23 43.27 -26.24
N SER A 18 8.33 42.74 -27.06
CA SER A 18 7.28 41.75 -26.79
C SER A 18 7.84 40.32 -26.92
N VAL A 19 7.55 39.40 -25.97
CA VAL A 19 6.73 38.16 -26.13
C VAL A 19 6.88 37.21 -24.91
N SER A 20 5.72 36.74 -24.41
CA SER A 20 5.34 35.53 -23.63
C SER A 20 6.24 34.94 -22.51
N PRO A 21 5.68 34.66 -21.31
CA PRO A 21 6.30 33.78 -20.32
C PRO A 21 5.96 32.31 -20.63
N LEU A 22 6.97 31.48 -20.87
CA LEU A 22 6.81 30.02 -20.84
C LEU A 22 7.23 29.56 -19.45
N GLU A 23 6.26 29.38 -18.57
CA GLU A 23 6.42 28.72 -17.29
C GLU A 23 6.82 27.27 -17.54
N HIS A 24 8.11 26.95 -17.39
CA HIS A 24 8.56 25.58 -17.23
C HIS A 24 8.62 25.25 -15.74
N GLU A 25 7.44 25.03 -15.14
CA GLU A 25 7.37 24.16 -13.97
C GLU A 25 7.74 22.75 -14.44
N SER A 26 8.93 22.31 -14.06
CA SER A 26 9.39 20.94 -14.27
C SER A 26 8.85 20.10 -13.11
N SER A 27 7.62 19.61 -13.22
CA SER A 27 7.15 18.55 -12.33
C SER A 27 7.85 17.23 -12.71
N PRO A 28 8.27 16.38 -11.75
CA PRO A 28 8.88 15.11 -12.09
C PRO A 28 7.80 14.17 -12.62
N LYS A 29 7.83 13.87 -13.93
CA LYS A 29 7.08 12.76 -14.49
C LYS A 29 7.88 11.49 -14.24
N HIS A 30 7.62 10.80 -13.13
CA HIS A 30 7.86 9.37 -13.05
C HIS A 30 6.74 8.67 -13.84
N ASP A 31 6.81 8.78 -15.16
CA ASP A 31 5.99 7.99 -16.08
C ASP A 31 6.73 6.67 -16.30
N VAL A 32 6.73 5.83 -15.26
CA VAL A 32 7.19 4.43 -15.40
C VAL A 32 6.06 3.72 -16.12
N SER A 33 6.12 3.74 -17.45
CA SER A 33 5.25 2.91 -18.27
C SER A 33 5.59 1.46 -17.96
N LEU A 34 4.71 0.79 -17.20
CA LEU A 34 4.84 -0.62 -16.84
C LEU A 34 4.89 -1.46 -18.12
N SER A 35 5.85 -2.37 -18.19
CA SER A 35 6.05 -3.21 -19.38
C SER A 35 5.28 -4.52 -19.27
N GLU A 36 4.80 -5.04 -20.40
CA GLU A 36 4.20 -6.38 -20.45
C GLU A 36 5.26 -7.42 -20.05
N GLY A 37 4.89 -8.37 -19.19
CA GLY A 37 5.80 -9.38 -18.67
C GLY A 37 6.80 -8.89 -17.60
N GLU A 38 6.64 -7.66 -17.11
CA GLU A 38 7.43 -7.15 -15.98
C GLU A 38 7.16 -7.96 -14.71
N ARG A 39 8.20 -8.26 -13.92
CA ARG A 39 8.06 -8.93 -12.62
C ARG A 39 7.72 -7.91 -11.54
N GLY A 40 6.73 -8.25 -10.71
CA GLY A 40 6.29 -7.42 -9.60
C GLY A 40 5.21 -8.13 -8.81
N PHE A 41 4.18 -7.37 -8.43
CA PHE A 41 3.07 -7.85 -7.62
C PHE A 41 1.75 -7.54 -8.31
N ILE A 42 0.86 -8.53 -8.35
CA ILE A 42 -0.55 -8.30 -8.67
C ILE A 42 -1.26 -8.13 -7.32
N GLN A 43 -2.04 -7.07 -7.19
CA GLN A 43 -2.77 -6.69 -5.98
C GLN A 43 -4.27 -6.77 -6.24
N LEU A 44 -5.01 -7.35 -5.31
CA LEU A 44 -6.46 -7.25 -5.20
C LEU A 44 -6.79 -6.07 -4.29
N ILE A 45 -7.56 -5.12 -4.81
CA ILE A 45 -7.83 -3.85 -4.16
C ILE A 45 -9.33 -3.68 -3.99
N ASP A 46 -9.73 -3.24 -2.82
CA ASP A 46 -11.09 -2.76 -2.57
C ASP A 46 -11.33 -1.46 -3.34
N SER A 47 -12.33 -1.47 -4.22
CA SER A 47 -12.61 -0.37 -5.13
C SER A 47 -12.98 0.93 -4.41
N ASP A 48 -13.60 0.85 -3.22
CA ASP A 48 -14.09 1.99 -2.47
C ASP A 48 -13.01 2.61 -1.57
N SER A 49 -12.43 1.80 -0.69
CA SER A 49 -11.44 2.22 0.32
C SER A 49 -10.01 2.29 -0.21
N LYS A 50 -9.75 1.71 -1.38
CA LYS A 50 -8.41 1.54 -1.98
C LYS A 50 -7.45 0.71 -1.13
N GLN A 51 -7.96 -0.06 -0.18
CA GLN A 51 -7.15 -0.98 0.61
C GLN A 51 -6.71 -2.18 -0.24
N ILE A 52 -5.44 -2.59 -0.07
CA ILE A 52 -4.92 -3.82 -0.68
C ILE A 52 -5.39 -4.99 0.19
N LEU A 53 -6.32 -5.77 -0.34
CA LEU A 53 -6.92 -6.92 0.35
C LEU A 53 -5.99 -8.14 0.27
N ALA A 54 -5.36 -8.33 -0.89
CA ALA A 54 -4.43 -9.42 -1.14
C ALA A 54 -3.38 -8.99 -2.17
N GLN A 55 -2.23 -9.64 -2.15
CA GLN A 55 -1.27 -9.58 -3.26
C GLN A 55 -0.55 -10.91 -3.48
N ARG A 56 -0.03 -11.10 -4.69
CA ARG A 56 0.84 -12.20 -5.09
C ARG A 56 1.94 -11.69 -6.01
N GLU A 57 3.13 -12.26 -5.88
CA GLU A 57 4.17 -12.07 -6.89
C GLU A 57 3.69 -12.61 -8.24
N GLY A 58 3.96 -11.88 -9.31
CA GLY A 58 3.46 -12.22 -10.64
C GLY A 58 4.10 -11.40 -11.75
N LEU A 59 3.69 -11.71 -12.97
CA LEU A 59 4.05 -10.95 -14.16
C LEU A 59 2.93 -9.98 -14.53
N ASN A 60 3.28 -8.84 -15.11
CA ASN A 60 2.33 -7.92 -15.73
C ASN A 60 1.87 -8.45 -17.10
N ASP A 61 1.15 -9.57 -17.10
CA ASP A 61 0.59 -10.20 -18.30
C ASP A 61 -0.82 -10.75 -18.06
N GLU A 62 -1.58 -10.90 -19.14
CA GLU A 62 -2.98 -11.34 -19.07
C GLU A 62 -3.14 -12.70 -18.39
N ALA A 63 -2.23 -13.65 -18.68
CA ALA A 63 -2.29 -15.00 -18.13
C ALA A 63 -2.16 -15.03 -16.59
N SER A 64 -1.31 -14.18 -16.01
CA SER A 64 -1.14 -14.07 -14.56
C SER A 64 -2.38 -13.50 -13.88
N PHE A 65 -3.02 -12.50 -14.49
CA PHE A 65 -4.28 -11.93 -13.99
C PHE A 65 -5.44 -12.94 -14.10
N GLU A 66 -5.60 -13.59 -15.26
CA GLU A 66 -6.63 -14.62 -15.47
C GLU A 66 -6.51 -15.77 -14.47
N TYR A 67 -5.28 -16.21 -14.17
CA TYR A 67 -5.05 -17.26 -13.19
C TYR A 67 -5.55 -16.86 -11.80
N LEU A 68 -5.23 -15.64 -11.35
CA LEU A 68 -5.64 -15.16 -10.03
C LEU A 68 -7.15 -14.98 -9.95
N GLU A 69 -7.76 -14.37 -10.96
CA GLU A 69 -9.22 -14.20 -11.05
C GLU A 69 -9.97 -15.54 -11.04
N LYS A 70 -9.45 -16.55 -11.74
CA LYS A 70 -10.18 -17.81 -11.93
C LYS A 70 -9.98 -18.81 -10.80
N TYR A 71 -8.82 -18.81 -10.15
CA TYR A 71 -8.41 -19.90 -9.26
C TYR A 71 -8.04 -19.46 -7.84
N VAL A 72 -7.74 -18.18 -7.61
CA VAL A 72 -7.17 -17.73 -6.33
C VAL A 72 -8.08 -16.76 -5.60
N TRP A 73 -8.64 -15.78 -6.31
CA TRP A 73 -9.42 -14.71 -5.72
C TRP A 73 -10.88 -14.76 -6.12
N ASN A 74 -11.75 -14.41 -5.16
CA ASN A 74 -13.17 -14.26 -5.42
C ASN A 74 -13.43 -12.85 -5.96
N MET A 75 -13.63 -12.74 -7.27
CA MET A 75 -13.89 -11.46 -7.93
C MET A 75 -15.34 -11.02 -7.74
N SER A 76 -15.53 -9.73 -7.46
CA SER A 76 -16.83 -9.06 -7.39
C SER A 76 -16.69 -7.64 -7.96
N GLU A 77 -17.81 -6.93 -8.15
CA GLU A 77 -17.79 -5.54 -8.64
C GLU A 77 -17.08 -4.57 -7.67
N GLN A 78 -16.88 -4.96 -6.42
CA GLN A 78 -16.26 -4.15 -5.37
C GLN A 78 -14.74 -4.32 -5.30
N VAL A 79 -14.16 -5.20 -6.11
CA VAL A 79 -12.71 -5.43 -6.12
C VAL A 79 -12.12 -5.29 -7.50
N ALA A 80 -10.89 -4.81 -7.57
CA ALA A 80 -10.13 -4.66 -8.81
C ALA A 80 -8.74 -5.26 -8.65
N MET A 81 -8.18 -5.75 -9.75
CA MET A 81 -6.77 -6.16 -9.79
C MET A 81 -5.93 -5.04 -10.40
N GLN A 82 -4.72 -4.85 -9.87
CA GLN A 82 -3.70 -4.01 -10.50
C GLN A 82 -2.33 -4.65 -10.40
N PHE A 83 -1.43 -4.30 -11.31
CA PHE A 83 -0.01 -4.63 -11.20
C PHE A 83 0.77 -3.46 -10.62
N VAL A 84 1.73 -3.75 -9.75
CA VAL A 84 2.74 -2.81 -9.27
C VAL A 84 4.13 -3.45 -9.31
N ALA A 85 5.13 -2.72 -9.79
CA ALA A 85 6.51 -3.20 -9.81
C ALA A 85 7.10 -3.35 -8.40
N GLN A 86 6.65 -2.51 -7.46
CA GLN A 86 7.08 -2.51 -6.06
C GLN A 86 5.88 -2.28 -5.15
N THR A 87 5.99 -2.80 -3.93
CA THR A 87 4.94 -2.75 -2.92
C THR A 87 5.58 -2.54 -1.55
N ASP A 88 4.91 -1.74 -0.73
CA ASP A 88 5.14 -1.57 0.70
C ASP A 88 4.33 -2.57 1.54
N HIS A 89 3.65 -3.53 0.90
CA HIS A 89 2.89 -4.56 1.60
C HIS A 89 3.63 -5.91 1.58
N VAL A 90 3.24 -6.81 2.46
CA VAL A 90 3.53 -8.25 2.42
C VAL A 90 2.23 -9.04 2.51
N HIS A 91 2.24 -10.29 2.02
CA HIS A 91 1.08 -11.17 2.16
C HIS A 91 1.54 -12.60 2.47
N PRO A 92 1.85 -12.89 3.75
CA PRO A 92 2.23 -14.23 4.19
C PRO A 92 1.16 -15.28 3.84
N THR A 93 1.55 -16.52 3.56
CA THR A 93 0.64 -17.56 3.00
C THR A 93 -0.55 -17.87 3.90
N LYS A 94 -0.32 -17.83 5.22
CA LYS A 94 -1.30 -18.18 6.26
C LYS A 94 -2.10 -16.98 6.79
N PHE A 95 -1.92 -15.81 6.18
CA PHE A 95 -2.62 -14.60 6.57
C PHE A 95 -3.85 -14.44 5.68
N PHE A 96 -4.92 -13.87 6.25
CA PHE A 96 -6.19 -13.69 5.56
C PHE A 96 -6.16 -12.51 4.58
N CYS A 97 -5.24 -11.57 4.79
CA CYS A 97 -5.08 -10.39 3.96
C CYS A 97 -3.61 -9.97 3.82
N ALA A 98 -3.36 -9.12 2.83
CA ALA A 98 -2.11 -8.39 2.74
C ALA A 98 -2.03 -7.32 3.85
N LEU A 99 -0.82 -7.06 4.31
CA LEU A 99 -0.53 -6.08 5.36
C LEU A 99 0.56 -5.11 4.90
N PRO A 100 0.53 -3.84 5.34
CA PRO A 100 1.70 -2.97 5.26
C PRO A 100 2.92 -3.64 5.92
N LYS A 101 4.11 -3.47 5.34
CA LYS A 101 5.36 -4.06 5.84
C LYS A 101 5.64 -3.69 7.29
N GLU A 102 5.34 -2.45 7.64
CA GLU A 102 5.50 -1.88 8.98
C GLU A 102 4.33 -2.20 9.94
N ALA A 103 3.31 -2.95 9.52
CA ALA A 103 2.23 -3.35 10.40
C ALA A 103 2.76 -4.24 11.52
N LEU A 104 2.37 -3.96 12.76
CA LEU A 104 2.71 -4.79 13.91
C LEU A 104 1.86 -6.06 13.91
N VAL A 105 2.53 -7.20 14.09
CA VAL A 105 1.92 -8.51 14.16
C VAL A 105 2.30 -9.17 15.47
N LYS A 106 1.34 -9.79 16.14
CA LYS A 106 1.49 -10.59 17.36
C LYS A 106 1.07 -12.01 17.08
N CYS A 107 1.85 -12.99 17.50
CA CYS A 107 1.56 -14.40 17.32
C CYS A 107 1.43 -15.11 18.67
N TYR A 108 0.46 -16.02 18.78
CA TYR A 108 0.18 -16.80 19.97
C TYR A 108 0.09 -18.28 19.62
N LEU A 109 0.75 -19.14 20.40
CA LEU A 109 0.68 -20.59 20.24
C LEU A 109 -0.48 -21.19 21.04
N ASN A 110 -1.10 -22.23 20.48
CA ASN A 110 -2.11 -23.08 21.10
C ASN A 110 -3.30 -22.33 21.71
N GLN A 111 -3.71 -21.20 21.12
CA GLN A 111 -4.91 -20.48 21.55
C GLN A 111 -6.13 -20.90 20.74
N LEU A 112 -5.98 -21.07 19.42
CA LEU A 112 -7.03 -21.48 18.49
C LEU A 112 -8.29 -20.65 18.66
N THR A 113 -8.12 -19.33 18.57
CA THR A 113 -9.16 -18.35 18.86
C THR A 113 -9.13 -17.20 17.87
N ASP A 114 -10.30 -16.64 17.61
CA ASP A 114 -10.52 -15.45 16.78
C ASP A 114 -10.46 -14.14 17.59
N GLN A 115 -10.17 -14.21 18.90
CA GLN A 115 -10.06 -13.05 19.79
C GLN A 115 -8.67 -12.97 20.41
N GLU A 116 -8.02 -11.80 20.37
CA GLU A 116 -6.68 -11.63 20.95
C GLU A 116 -6.68 -11.97 22.46
N PRO A 117 -5.78 -12.85 22.93
CA PRO A 117 -5.67 -13.18 24.35
C PRO A 117 -5.23 -11.98 25.21
N VAL A 118 -6.06 -11.60 26.20
CA VAL A 118 -5.86 -10.38 27.02
C VAL A 118 -4.80 -10.55 28.13
N SER A 119 -4.46 -11.78 28.51
CA SER A 119 -3.59 -12.08 29.66
C SER A 119 -2.38 -12.95 29.34
N ILE A 120 -2.13 -13.17 28.04
CA ILE A 120 -1.04 -14.00 27.54
C ILE A 120 -0.09 -13.09 26.77
N LYS A 121 1.22 -13.29 26.95
CA LYS A 121 2.21 -12.59 26.13
C LYS A 121 2.34 -13.32 24.79
N PRO A 122 2.38 -12.60 23.64
CA PRO A 122 2.65 -13.25 22.36
C PRO A 122 3.99 -13.98 22.40
N CYS A 123 4.05 -15.14 21.74
CA CYS A 123 5.29 -15.89 21.58
C CYS A 123 6.25 -15.18 20.62
N TRP A 124 5.71 -14.39 19.71
CA TRP A 124 6.44 -13.56 18.77
C TRP A 124 5.68 -12.26 18.50
N GLU A 125 6.40 -11.15 18.40
CA GLU A 125 5.87 -9.83 18.07
C GLU A 125 6.91 -9.10 17.22
N GLY A 126 6.47 -8.54 16.10
CA GLY A 126 7.36 -7.90 15.13
C GLY A 126 6.60 -7.24 13.98
N LEU A 127 7.33 -6.68 13.03
CA LEU A 127 6.73 -6.10 11.83
C LEU A 127 6.32 -7.21 10.86
N ALA A 128 5.28 -6.97 10.06
CA ALA A 128 4.78 -7.93 9.07
C ALA A 128 5.87 -8.35 8.07
N GLU A 129 6.77 -7.44 7.68
CA GLU A 129 7.88 -7.77 6.79
C GLU A 129 8.93 -8.71 7.40
N GLN A 130 8.98 -8.76 8.73
CA GLN A 130 9.85 -9.65 9.50
C GLN A 130 9.18 -10.99 9.76
N TRP A 131 7.94 -11.18 9.29
CA TRP A 131 7.26 -12.46 9.35
C TRP A 131 7.91 -13.43 8.38
N GLU A 132 8.91 -14.14 8.90
CA GLU A 132 9.31 -15.41 8.32
C GLU A 132 8.27 -16.42 8.76
N GLU A 133 7.64 -17.10 7.81
CA GLU A 133 6.74 -18.21 8.09
C GLU A 133 7.53 -19.17 8.96
N ASN A 134 7.24 -19.13 10.26
CA ASN A 134 8.15 -19.65 11.25
C ASN A 134 8.02 -21.16 11.15
N ASP A 135 8.85 -21.80 10.33
CA ASP A 135 8.96 -23.26 10.17
C ASP A 135 9.40 -23.94 11.49
N THR A 136 9.47 -23.17 12.59
CA THR A 136 9.86 -23.59 13.94
C THR A 136 8.69 -23.84 14.87
N THR A 137 7.43 -23.57 14.50
CA THR A 137 6.28 -23.89 15.35
C THR A 137 5.61 -25.16 14.86
N THR A 138 5.99 -26.30 15.45
CA THR A 138 5.21 -27.56 15.37
C THR A 138 3.81 -27.43 16.00
N GLU A 139 3.57 -26.33 16.71
CA GLU A 139 2.34 -26.05 17.44
C GLU A 139 1.45 -25.09 16.64
N PRO A 140 0.12 -25.27 16.70
CA PRO A 140 -0.81 -24.35 16.06
C PRO A 140 -0.69 -22.94 16.61
N TRP A 141 -0.90 -21.95 15.76
CA TRP A 141 -0.78 -20.53 16.09
C TRP A 141 -1.88 -19.67 15.48
N ASP A 142 -2.13 -18.53 16.13
CA ASP A 142 -2.99 -17.45 15.65
C ASP A 142 -2.20 -16.12 15.65
N ALA A 143 -2.40 -15.33 14.60
CA ALA A 143 -1.79 -14.03 14.43
C ALA A 143 -2.84 -12.92 14.56
N PHE A 144 -2.47 -11.85 15.24
CA PHE A 144 -3.28 -10.66 15.47
C PHE A 144 -2.52 -9.38 15.10
N ASP A 145 -3.24 -8.34 14.70
CA ASP A 145 -2.66 -7.01 14.48
C ASP A 145 -2.54 -6.20 15.80
N SER A 146 -2.12 -4.94 15.69
CA SER A 146 -2.03 -4.04 16.84
C SER A 146 -3.37 -3.74 17.51
N ASP A 147 -4.47 -3.82 16.75
CA ASP A 147 -5.84 -3.56 17.21
C ASP A 147 -6.49 -4.83 17.81
N GLY A 148 -5.81 -5.97 17.76
CA GLY A 148 -6.31 -7.26 18.23
C GLY A 148 -7.23 -7.97 17.26
N ARG A 149 -7.21 -7.59 15.97
CA ARG A 149 -7.96 -8.29 14.92
C ARG A 149 -7.20 -9.53 14.52
N TRP A 150 -7.93 -10.63 14.34
CA TRP A 150 -7.35 -11.88 13.86
C TRP A 150 -7.02 -11.77 12.37
N ILE A 151 -5.75 -12.00 12.03
CA ILE A 151 -5.19 -11.74 10.69
C ILE A 151 -4.58 -12.97 10.04
N GLY A 152 -4.42 -14.07 10.77
CA GLY A 152 -3.90 -15.31 10.22
C GLY A 152 -3.90 -16.44 11.23
N THR A 153 -3.79 -17.66 10.72
CA THR A 153 -3.72 -18.87 11.56
C THR A 153 -2.93 -19.96 10.86
N SER A 154 -2.28 -20.81 11.66
CA SER A 154 -1.62 -22.02 11.16
C SER A 154 -2.60 -23.05 10.61
N GLU A 155 -3.84 -23.02 11.10
CA GLU A 155 -4.85 -24.01 10.76
C GLU A 155 -5.29 -23.88 9.30
N CYS A 156 -5.53 -25.01 8.66
CA CYS A 156 -6.08 -25.14 7.30
C CYS A 156 -7.03 -26.33 7.29
#